data_AF-A0A842UGA7-F1
#
_entry.id   AF-A0A842UGA7-F1
#
_cell.length_a   1.000
_cell.length_b   1.000
_cell.length_c   1.000
_cell.angle_alpha   90.00
_cell.angle_beta   90.00
_cell.angle_gamma   90.00
#
_symmetry.space_group_name_H-M   'P 1'
#
loop_
_entity.id
_entity.type
_entity.pdbx_description
1 polymer ?
#
loop_
_entity_poly.entity_id
_entity_poly.type
_entity_poly.pdbx_seq_one_letter_code
_entity_poly.pdbx_strand_id
1 'polypeptide(L)'
;MVVDVLDLDKLGLLRLLWKTHPRIHFILRDSEGLPEARTLLFDYLNRLEKHYFNIYSDKRYKNIHILEKNNAKECIRVLKNVIRSENEKLTGVSALKTLRKLAKGNNKKLSSVSPGFLAEFYYLLKGIKGDSGIRPKIYTTIHENPTPLDEANKRSRRLDHYSQEMRDYFSRYHVGYDPRLKEKRRLFKEDILDYFGGIKSDWGDWRWHMKNIVSDRDTLGELIELSGSERQGLYLADKYGIPYQITPHYLSLWDRAGRESFDRVLRAQVLPSKTYCRNIVESRRKGLSMDFMEESSTSPVEGITRRYPQILILKPYDSCPQICVYCQRNWEVKGIGETDCDLGRTFKAIDWISDNPHITEVLITGGDPLTLGNDTLDDILGGLAEIDHIQRIRIGTRTLVTVPQRIDDGFTGLLDKYLDIGRRDVTVMTHFEHPVEFTYDSLYAVEKIKKKGVNIYNQQVFTYYTSRRYETCFLRKVLKKSGIDPYYTFNTKGKKETIDFRVPLSRIEQEAKEEARLLPGLDRTDEAVFNVPR
;
A
#
# COMPACT_ATOMS: atom_id res chain seq x y z
N MET A 1 7.23 29.31 -14.29
CA MET A 1 7.25 27.84 -14.53
C MET A 1 7.99 27.18 -13.38
N VAL A 2 7.29 26.35 -12.60
CA VAL A 2 7.97 25.44 -11.67
C VAL A 2 8.66 24.40 -12.54
N VAL A 3 9.98 24.35 -12.50
CA VAL A 3 10.74 23.30 -13.20
C VAL A 3 10.39 21.99 -12.49
N ASP A 4 9.77 21.04 -13.20
CA ASP A 4 9.58 19.71 -12.65
C ASP A 4 10.97 19.05 -12.53
N VAL A 5 11.30 18.63 -11.31
CA VAL A 5 12.57 17.98 -11.01
C VAL A 5 12.69 16.67 -11.80
N LEU A 6 11.57 16.07 -12.19
CA LEU A 6 11.52 14.84 -12.98
C LEU A 6 11.91 15.03 -14.45
N ASP A 7 11.79 16.26 -14.98
CA ASP A 7 12.14 16.58 -16.37
C ASP A 7 13.63 16.94 -16.55
N LEU A 8 14.37 17.06 -15.44
CA LEU A 8 15.77 17.44 -15.45
C LEU A 8 16.69 16.22 -15.61
N ASP A 9 17.67 16.36 -16.49
CA ASP A 9 18.80 15.42 -16.55
C ASP A 9 19.69 15.53 -15.29
N LYS A 10 20.65 14.61 -15.13
CA LYS A 10 21.53 14.58 -13.95
C LYS A 10 22.33 15.89 -13.78
N LEU A 11 22.71 16.54 -14.88
CA LEU A 11 23.45 17.81 -14.84
C LEU A 11 22.55 18.96 -14.37
N GLY A 12 21.34 19.05 -14.89
CA GLY A 12 20.31 20.00 -14.46
C GLY A 12 19.98 19.85 -12.98
N LEU A 13 19.77 18.61 -12.52
CA LEU A 13 19.56 18.29 -11.11
C LEU A 13 20.74 18.71 -10.22
N LEU A 14 21.97 18.42 -10.66
CA LEU A 14 23.17 18.78 -9.91
C LEU A 14 23.34 20.30 -9.81
N ARG A 15 23.11 21.03 -10.90
CA ARG A 15 23.13 22.51 -10.91
C ARG A 15 22.07 23.07 -9.96
N LEU A 16 20.87 22.50 -10.00
CA LEU A 16 19.76 22.89 -9.14
C LEU A 16 20.08 22.65 -7.65
N LEU A 17 20.65 21.49 -7.33
CA LEU A 17 21.12 21.15 -5.98
C LEU A 17 22.09 22.20 -5.41
N TRP A 18 23.14 22.53 -6.16
CA TRP A 18 24.15 23.50 -5.69
C TRP A 18 23.65 24.94 -5.66
N LYS A 19 22.81 25.33 -6.63
CA LYS A 19 22.15 26.64 -6.63
C LYS A 19 21.23 26.83 -5.42
N THR A 20 20.60 25.75 -4.95
CA THR A 20 19.65 25.79 -3.83
C THR A 20 20.34 26.21 -2.53
N HIS A 21 21.54 25.68 -2.28
CA HIS A 21 22.28 25.93 -1.06
C HIS A 21 23.80 26.11 -1.28
N PRO A 22 24.24 27.26 -1.83
CA PRO A 22 25.64 27.49 -2.24
C PRO A 22 26.67 27.32 -1.13
N ARG A 23 26.33 27.67 0.12
CA ARG A 23 27.27 27.54 1.24
C ARG A 23 27.69 26.10 1.53
N ILE A 24 26.77 25.14 1.38
CA ILE A 24 27.07 23.71 1.53
C ILE A 24 27.92 23.24 0.36
N HIS A 25 27.62 23.71 -0.87
CA HIS A 25 28.44 23.42 -2.04
C HIS A 25 29.90 23.88 -1.83
N PHE A 26 30.12 25.10 -1.33
CA PHE A 26 31.47 25.60 -1.02
C PHE A 26 32.17 24.79 0.06
N ILE A 27 31.51 24.49 1.19
CA ILE A 27 32.09 23.65 2.26
C ILE A 27 32.58 22.31 1.70
N LEU A 28 31.75 21.65 0.88
CA LEU A 28 32.09 20.36 0.30
C LEU A 28 33.22 20.49 -0.75
N ARG A 29 33.14 21.48 -1.65
CA ARG A 29 34.13 21.71 -2.70
C ARG A 29 35.51 22.06 -2.12
N ASP A 30 35.56 22.89 -1.09
CA ASP A 30 36.82 23.50 -0.63
C ASP A 30 37.51 22.67 0.47
N SER A 31 36.79 21.78 1.15
CA SER A 31 37.40 20.85 2.12
C SER A 31 38.53 19.99 1.52
N GLU A 32 39.58 19.75 2.28
CA GLU A 32 40.74 18.91 1.95
C GLU A 32 40.43 17.42 2.12
N GLY A 33 39.64 17.06 3.13
CA GLY A 33 39.32 15.68 3.48
C GLY A 33 37.86 15.44 3.92
N LEU A 34 37.49 14.15 4.08
CA LEU A 34 36.18 13.78 4.63
C LEU A 34 35.99 14.20 6.10
N PRO A 35 37.00 14.07 7.00
CA PRO A 35 36.86 14.53 8.38
C PRO A 35 36.55 16.04 8.45
N GLU A 36 37.33 16.85 7.73
CA GLU A 36 37.15 18.30 7.68
C GLU A 36 35.80 18.69 7.07
N ALA A 37 35.42 18.10 5.92
CA ALA A 37 34.12 18.35 5.30
C ALA A 37 32.97 18.09 6.26
N ARG A 38 33.08 17.03 7.07
CA ARG A 38 32.08 16.67 8.08
C ARG A 38 32.03 17.72 9.18
N THR A 39 33.16 18.06 9.79
CA THR A 39 33.25 19.07 10.86
C THR A 39 32.68 20.41 10.41
N LEU A 40 33.14 20.93 9.27
CA LEU A 40 32.66 22.21 8.73
C LEU A 40 31.16 22.20 8.42
N LEU A 41 30.65 21.07 7.93
CA LEU A 41 29.22 20.92 7.66
C LEU A 41 28.40 20.85 8.96
N PHE A 42 28.85 20.12 9.98
CA PHE A 42 28.21 20.11 11.30
C PHE A 42 28.20 21.50 11.94
N ASP A 43 29.32 22.22 11.92
CA ASP A 43 29.42 23.58 12.46
C ASP A 43 28.50 24.56 11.73
N TYR A 44 28.40 24.43 10.41
CA TYR A 44 27.47 25.21 9.62
C TYR A 44 26.01 24.89 9.98
N LEU A 45 25.63 23.62 10.02
CA LEU A 45 24.27 23.17 10.32
C LEU A 45 23.86 23.52 11.75
N ASN A 46 24.76 23.38 12.74
CA ASN A 46 24.52 23.78 14.14
C ASN A 46 24.26 25.28 14.26
N ARG A 47 25.04 26.12 13.55
CA ARG A 47 24.81 27.57 13.53
C ARG A 47 23.49 27.93 12.85
N LEU A 48 23.14 27.25 11.75
CA LEU A 48 21.89 27.47 11.05
C LEU A 48 20.67 27.07 11.91
N GLU A 49 20.74 25.93 12.58
CA GLU A 49 19.71 25.45 13.51
C GLU A 49 19.46 26.44 14.66
N LYS A 50 20.51 27.02 15.25
CA LYS A 50 20.38 28.08 16.27
C LYS A 50 19.56 29.28 15.76
N HIS A 51 19.71 29.64 14.48
CA HIS A 51 18.91 30.72 13.88
C HIS A 51 17.42 30.36 13.76
N TYR A 52 17.05 29.07 13.63
CA TYR A 52 15.66 28.64 13.59
C TYR A 52 14.97 28.61 14.96
N PHE A 53 15.72 28.59 16.06
CA PHE A 53 15.18 28.75 17.42
C PHE A 53 15.04 30.23 17.84
N ASN A 54 15.78 31.14 17.21
CA ASN A 54 15.78 32.54 17.60
C ASN A 54 14.70 33.36 16.85
N ILE A 55 13.57 33.59 17.50
CA ILE A 55 12.48 34.45 16.98
C ILE A 55 12.87 35.92 16.85
N TYR A 56 13.91 36.35 17.56
CA TYR A 56 14.47 37.71 17.55
C TYR A 56 15.69 37.86 16.65
N SER A 57 15.99 36.88 15.79
CA SER A 57 17.12 36.99 14.87
C SER A 57 16.93 38.19 13.92
N ASP A 58 17.97 38.99 13.78
CA ASP A 58 18.14 40.08 12.82
C ASP A 58 18.38 39.60 11.37
N LYS A 59 18.63 38.30 11.19
CA LYS A 59 18.96 37.70 9.89
C LYS A 59 17.70 37.34 9.09
N ARG A 60 17.94 36.99 7.81
CA ARG A 60 16.96 36.51 6.83
C ARG A 60 15.97 35.45 7.34
N TYR A 61 16.30 34.71 8.40
CA TYR A 61 15.47 33.63 8.96
C TYR A 61 14.32 34.11 9.86
N LYS A 62 14.28 35.40 10.25
CA LYS A 62 13.23 35.98 11.10
C LYS A 62 11.83 35.71 10.58
N ASN A 63 11.61 36.02 9.30
CA ASN A 63 10.29 36.01 8.64
C ASN A 63 9.89 34.62 8.09
N ILE A 64 10.68 33.57 8.35
CA ILE A 64 10.31 32.21 7.97
C ILE A 64 9.20 31.73 8.92
N HIS A 65 8.13 31.17 8.34
CA HIS A 65 6.99 30.64 9.09
C HIS A 65 7.42 29.52 10.05
N ILE A 66 6.80 29.41 11.23
CA ILE A 66 7.19 28.44 12.28
C ILE A 66 7.22 26.98 11.79
N LEU A 67 6.29 26.59 10.92
CA LEU A 67 6.28 25.26 10.29
C LEU A 67 7.50 25.02 9.38
N GLU A 68 7.91 26.00 8.58
CA GLU A 68 9.12 25.89 7.75
C GLU A 68 10.37 25.90 8.62
N LYS A 69 10.39 26.66 9.74
CA LYS A 69 11.48 26.58 10.73
C LYS A 69 11.57 25.19 11.36
N ASN A 70 10.44 24.59 11.73
CA ASN A 70 10.39 23.24 12.28
C ASN A 70 10.83 22.19 11.26
N ASN A 71 10.33 22.27 10.03
CA ASN A 71 10.76 21.38 8.94
C ASN A 71 12.26 21.53 8.63
N ALA A 72 12.79 22.76 8.62
CA ALA A 72 14.21 23.01 8.42
C ALA A 72 15.07 22.35 9.50
N LYS A 73 14.67 22.42 10.78
CA LYS A 73 15.35 21.72 11.88
C LYS A 73 15.33 20.20 11.69
N GLU A 74 14.19 19.64 11.28
CA GLU A 74 14.12 18.20 10.97
C GLU A 74 15.00 17.82 9.78
N CYS A 75 15.03 18.61 8.71
CA CYS A 75 15.91 18.40 7.58
C CYS A 75 17.40 18.49 7.98
N ILE A 76 17.74 19.43 8.88
CA ILE A 76 19.09 19.53 9.46
C ILE A 76 19.43 18.25 10.25
N ARG A 77 18.53 17.79 11.12
CA ARG A 77 18.69 16.54 11.88
C ARG A 77 18.89 15.34 10.95
N VAL A 78 18.09 15.23 9.89
CA VAL A 78 18.21 14.18 8.87
C VAL A 78 19.57 14.24 8.17
N LEU A 79 19.99 15.41 7.68
CA LEU A 79 21.29 15.53 7.01
C LEU A 79 22.46 15.18 7.96
N LYS A 80 22.42 15.64 9.21
CA LYS A 80 23.40 15.29 10.24
C LYS A 80 23.48 13.78 10.45
N ASN A 81 22.34 13.10 10.52
CA ASN A 81 22.30 11.64 10.61
C ASN A 81 22.88 10.97 9.36
N VAL A 82 22.55 11.45 8.15
CA VAL A 82 23.05 10.90 6.88
C VAL A 82 24.58 11.00 6.76
N ILE A 83 25.19 12.09 7.25
CA ILE A 83 26.65 12.31 7.16
C ILE A 83 27.43 11.80 8.38
N ARG A 84 26.75 11.24 9.39
CA ARG A 84 27.38 10.72 10.61
C ARG A 84 28.25 9.51 10.26
N SER A 85 29.51 9.52 10.70
CA SER A 85 30.48 8.45 10.40
C SER A 85 30.00 7.07 10.84
N GLU A 86 29.28 6.99 11.94
CA GLU A 86 28.70 5.73 12.45
C GLU A 86 27.66 5.15 11.50
N ASN A 87 26.77 5.99 10.95
CA ASN A 87 25.77 5.55 9.97
C ASN A 87 26.41 5.17 8.63
N GLU A 88 27.45 5.88 8.21
CA GLU A 88 28.22 5.50 7.02
C GLU A 88 28.93 4.15 7.22
N LYS A 89 29.43 3.87 8.43
CA LYS A 89 30.03 2.57 8.77
C LYS A 89 28.99 1.45 8.74
N LEU A 90 27.82 1.66 9.35
CA LEU A 90 26.75 0.66 9.41
C LEU A 90 26.14 0.36 8.02
N THR A 91 25.99 1.37 7.18
CA THR A 91 25.41 1.22 5.84
C THR A 91 26.41 0.80 4.77
N GLY A 92 27.72 0.94 5.03
CA GLY A 92 28.78 0.75 4.03
C GLY A 92 28.79 1.82 2.93
N VAL A 93 27.95 2.86 3.03
CA VAL A 93 27.78 3.91 2.01
C VAL A 93 27.99 5.28 2.64
N SER A 94 28.82 6.11 2.00
CA SER A 94 29.04 7.50 2.40
C SER A 94 28.39 8.46 1.42
N ALA A 95 27.26 9.03 1.83
CA ALA A 95 26.62 10.12 1.11
C ALA A 95 27.52 11.37 1.09
N LEU A 96 28.19 11.67 2.21
CA LEU A 96 29.12 12.80 2.30
C LEU A 96 30.25 12.70 1.26
N LYS A 97 30.86 11.52 1.11
CA LYS A 97 31.89 11.25 0.10
C LYS A 97 31.37 11.43 -1.31
N THR A 98 30.13 10.98 -1.56
CA THR A 98 29.49 11.16 -2.86
C THR A 98 29.25 12.63 -3.17
N LEU A 99 28.59 13.37 -2.26
CA LEU A 99 28.32 14.80 -2.41
C LEU A 99 29.59 15.61 -2.57
N ARG A 100 30.64 15.32 -1.81
CA ARG A 100 31.95 15.98 -1.92
C ARG A 100 32.59 15.78 -3.29
N LYS A 101 32.59 14.55 -3.80
CA LYS A 101 33.11 14.27 -5.16
C LYS A 101 32.31 15.02 -6.23
N LEU A 102 30.98 15.08 -6.09
CA LEU A 102 30.12 15.83 -7.00
C LEU A 102 30.38 17.35 -6.91
N ALA A 103 30.58 17.89 -5.71
CA ALA A 103 30.92 19.30 -5.48
C ALA A 103 32.25 19.71 -6.13
N LYS A 104 33.22 18.79 -6.19
CA LYS A 104 34.53 18.94 -6.87
C LYS A 104 34.48 18.68 -8.39
N GLY A 105 33.31 18.52 -9.00
CA GLY A 105 33.18 18.35 -10.45
C GLY A 105 33.55 16.96 -10.99
N ASN A 106 33.45 15.90 -10.17
CA ASN A 106 33.79 14.55 -10.62
C ASN A 106 32.70 13.94 -11.52
N ASN A 107 32.91 14.03 -12.85
CA ASN A 107 31.98 13.52 -13.86
C ASN A 107 31.74 11.99 -13.77
N LYS A 108 32.77 11.21 -13.44
CA LYS A 108 32.65 9.75 -13.23
C LYS A 108 31.76 9.42 -12.03
N LYS A 109 31.71 10.29 -11.01
CA LYS A 109 30.79 10.11 -9.89
C LYS A 109 29.36 10.51 -10.27
N LEU A 110 29.19 11.56 -11.07
CA LEU A 110 27.87 11.99 -11.56
C LEU A 110 27.19 10.91 -12.40
N SER A 111 27.93 10.19 -13.25
CA SER A 111 27.37 9.06 -14.00
C SER A 111 26.90 7.92 -13.07
N SER A 112 27.59 7.69 -11.95
CA SER A 112 27.29 6.61 -10.99
C SER A 112 26.08 6.84 -10.07
N VAL A 113 25.63 8.08 -9.88
CA VAL A 113 24.49 8.39 -8.98
C VAL A 113 23.17 8.34 -9.75
N SER A 114 22.08 7.94 -9.10
CA SER A 114 20.75 7.99 -9.70
C SER A 114 20.19 9.42 -9.72
N PRO A 115 19.26 9.75 -10.63
CA PRO A 115 18.51 11.01 -10.55
C PRO A 115 17.78 11.17 -9.21
N GLY A 116 17.24 10.08 -8.66
CA GLY A 116 16.57 10.05 -7.35
C GLY A 116 17.49 10.50 -6.20
N PHE A 117 18.75 10.09 -6.19
CA PHE A 117 19.73 10.55 -5.21
C PHE A 117 19.89 12.09 -5.27
N LEU A 118 20.01 12.65 -6.47
CA LEU A 118 20.16 14.11 -6.64
C LEU A 118 18.90 14.86 -6.22
N ALA A 119 17.73 14.34 -6.60
CA ALA A 119 16.44 14.91 -6.23
C ALA A 119 16.23 14.91 -4.70
N GLU A 120 16.57 13.80 -4.03
CA GLU A 120 16.45 13.67 -2.57
C GLU A 120 17.30 14.72 -1.84
N PHE A 121 18.57 14.87 -2.22
CA PHE A 121 19.41 15.92 -1.65
C PHE A 121 18.97 17.32 -2.04
N TYR A 122 18.41 17.52 -3.24
CA TYR A 122 17.86 18.82 -3.63
C TYR A 122 16.73 19.23 -2.69
N TYR A 123 15.76 18.36 -2.47
CA TYR A 123 14.64 18.64 -1.55
C TYR A 123 15.10 18.76 -0.09
N LEU A 124 16.07 17.95 0.34
CA LEU A 124 16.64 18.06 1.69
C LEU A 124 17.32 19.41 1.91
N LEU A 125 18.16 19.88 0.97
CA LEU A 125 18.81 21.19 1.07
C LEU A 125 17.82 22.35 0.94
N LYS A 126 16.75 22.17 0.16
CA LYS A 126 15.65 23.13 0.04
C LYS A 126 14.89 23.25 1.38
N GLY A 127 14.64 22.13 2.05
CA GLY A 127 14.04 22.07 3.38
C GLY A 127 14.93 22.71 4.46
N ILE A 128 16.24 22.43 4.46
CA ILE A 128 17.22 23.06 5.37
C ILE A 128 17.20 24.59 5.27
N LYS A 129 16.89 25.15 4.10
CA LYS A 129 16.79 26.61 3.87
C LYS A 129 15.47 27.21 4.39
N GLY A 130 14.48 26.38 4.72
CA GLY A 130 13.12 26.79 5.07
C GLY A 130 12.29 27.21 3.85
N ASP A 131 12.55 26.62 2.68
CA ASP A 131 11.83 26.86 1.42
C ASP A 131 11.27 25.54 0.87
N SER A 132 10.83 24.63 1.75
CA SER A 132 10.37 23.31 1.32
C SER A 132 9.18 23.40 0.36
N GLY A 133 8.33 24.42 0.57
CA GLY A 133 7.08 24.59 -0.18
C GLY A 133 5.89 24.00 0.55
N ILE A 134 6.05 23.63 1.84
CA ILE A 134 4.95 23.16 2.70
C ILE A 134 3.89 24.27 2.88
N ARG A 135 4.25 25.54 2.64
CA ARG A 135 3.28 26.64 2.47
C ARG A 135 3.29 27.22 1.05
N PRO A 136 2.11 27.52 0.47
CA PRO A 136 2.03 28.42 -0.66
C PRO A 136 2.55 29.81 -0.25
N LYS A 137 3.29 30.47 -1.15
CA LYS A 137 3.93 31.80 -0.98
C LYS A 137 2.98 32.97 -0.71
N ILE A 138 1.71 32.71 -0.41
CA ILE A 138 0.62 33.71 -0.27
C ILE A 138 0.73 34.53 1.03
N TYR A 139 1.67 34.23 1.92
CA TYR A 139 1.69 34.76 3.29
C TYR A 139 2.75 35.84 3.56
N THR A 140 2.70 36.97 2.85
CA THR A 140 3.46 38.17 3.25
C THR A 140 2.62 39.44 3.36
N THR A 141 1.29 39.40 3.27
CA THR A 141 0.46 40.58 3.59
C THR A 141 -0.08 40.48 5.02
N ILE A 142 0.69 41.09 5.95
CA ILE A 142 0.10 41.62 7.18
C ILE A 142 -0.83 42.74 6.71
N HIS A 143 -2.14 42.50 6.76
CA HIS A 143 -3.08 43.60 6.66
C HIS A 143 -3.18 44.25 8.03
N GLU A 144 -3.03 45.56 8.11
CA GLU A 144 -3.38 46.33 9.30
C GLU A 144 -4.90 46.25 9.47
N ASN A 145 -5.36 45.67 10.60
CA ASN A 145 -6.75 45.57 11.05
C ASN A 145 -7.77 44.86 10.11
N PRO A 146 -7.61 43.56 9.77
CA PRO A 146 -8.63 42.83 9.04
C PRO A 146 -9.86 42.55 9.93
N THR A 147 -11.07 42.63 9.37
CA THR A 147 -12.28 42.21 10.10
C THR A 147 -12.29 40.69 10.28
N PRO A 148 -13.00 40.14 11.30
CA PRO A 148 -13.17 38.69 11.44
C PRO A 148 -13.74 38.02 10.19
N LEU A 149 -14.60 38.72 9.45
CA LEU A 149 -15.18 38.24 8.20
C LEU A 149 -14.12 38.13 7.09
N ASP A 150 -13.22 39.11 6.97
CA ASP A 150 -12.14 39.06 5.98
C ASP A 150 -11.20 37.88 6.23
N GLU A 151 -10.84 37.63 7.48
CA GLU A 151 -10.00 36.49 7.85
C GLU A 151 -10.71 35.14 7.64
N ALA A 152 -12.00 35.06 7.92
CA ALA A 152 -12.82 33.88 7.63
C ALA A 152 -12.89 33.60 6.11
N ASN A 153 -13.13 34.63 5.29
CA ASN A 153 -13.19 34.51 3.84
C ASN A 153 -11.84 34.10 3.24
N LYS A 154 -10.73 34.70 3.71
CA LYS A 154 -9.37 34.29 3.30
C LYS A 154 -9.09 32.84 3.67
N ARG A 155 -9.48 32.41 4.88
CA ARG A 155 -9.36 31.00 5.31
C ARG A 155 -10.17 30.07 4.42
N SER A 156 -11.42 30.41 4.07
CA SER A 156 -12.26 29.60 3.18
C SER A 156 -11.59 29.40 1.82
N ARG A 157 -11.17 30.49 1.16
CA ARG A 157 -10.47 30.42 -0.14
C ARG A 157 -9.21 29.55 -0.10
N ARG A 158 -8.52 29.49 1.05
CA ARG A 158 -7.38 28.59 1.25
C ARG A 158 -7.79 27.12 1.34
N LEU A 159 -8.89 26.82 2.03
CA LEU A 159 -9.43 25.45 2.08
C LEU A 159 -9.91 25.02 0.69
N ASP A 160 -10.50 25.94 -0.08
CA ASP A 160 -10.88 25.70 -1.47
C ASP A 160 -9.66 25.35 -2.33
N HIS A 161 -8.54 26.05 -2.14
CA HIS A 161 -7.29 25.73 -2.85
C HIS A 161 -6.76 24.33 -2.51
N TYR A 162 -6.78 23.92 -1.24
CA TYR A 162 -6.39 22.55 -0.84
C TYR A 162 -7.32 21.50 -1.44
N SER A 163 -8.63 21.76 -1.42
CA SER A 163 -9.62 20.90 -2.06
C SER A 163 -9.39 20.79 -3.57
N GLN A 164 -9.06 21.89 -4.25
CA GLN A 164 -8.72 21.87 -5.67
C GLN A 164 -7.48 21.01 -5.95
N GLU A 165 -6.39 21.19 -5.19
CA GLU A 165 -5.18 20.38 -5.36
C GLU A 165 -5.49 18.88 -5.23
N MET A 166 -6.26 18.49 -4.22
CA MET A 166 -6.69 17.10 -4.04
C MET A 166 -7.50 16.60 -5.23
N ARG A 167 -8.45 17.39 -5.73
CA ARG A 167 -9.25 17.03 -6.92
C ARG A 167 -8.38 16.84 -8.15
N ASP A 168 -7.38 17.69 -8.35
CA ASP A 168 -6.44 17.59 -9.48
C ASP A 168 -5.64 16.29 -9.41
N TYR A 169 -5.19 15.87 -8.22
CA TYR A 169 -4.54 14.56 -8.06
C TYR A 169 -5.52 13.40 -8.21
N PHE A 170 -6.70 13.47 -7.60
CA PHE A 170 -7.72 12.43 -7.71
C PHE A 170 -8.16 12.18 -9.15
N SER A 171 -8.20 13.22 -9.99
CA SER A 171 -8.55 13.11 -11.41
C SER A 171 -7.61 12.22 -12.24
N ARG A 172 -6.43 11.88 -11.70
CA ARG A 172 -5.42 11.01 -12.34
C ARG A 172 -5.70 9.52 -12.12
N TYR A 173 -6.65 9.19 -11.26
CA TYR A 173 -6.98 7.81 -10.90
C TYR A 173 -8.39 7.47 -11.40
N HIS A 174 -8.56 6.22 -11.82
CA HIS A 174 -9.83 5.70 -12.33
C HIS A 174 -10.45 4.71 -11.35
N VAL A 175 -11.77 4.64 -11.34
CA VAL A 175 -12.54 3.58 -10.68
C VAL A 175 -12.91 2.51 -11.70
N GLY A 176 -13.17 1.28 -11.26
CA GLY A 176 -13.42 0.18 -12.20
C GLY A 176 -14.77 0.26 -12.90
N TYR A 177 -15.71 1.01 -12.33
CA TYR A 177 -17.00 1.35 -12.93
C TYR A 177 -16.96 2.70 -13.69
N ASP A 178 -15.77 3.20 -14.05
CA ASP A 178 -15.63 4.37 -14.91
C ASP A 178 -16.27 4.07 -16.29
N PRO A 179 -17.22 4.89 -16.78
CA PRO A 179 -17.85 4.70 -18.09
C PRO A 179 -16.85 4.56 -19.25
N ARG A 180 -15.66 5.15 -19.15
CA ARG A 180 -14.59 5.06 -20.15
C ARG A 180 -14.00 3.65 -20.26
N LEU A 181 -14.01 2.90 -19.17
CA LEU A 181 -13.49 1.53 -19.11
C LEU A 181 -14.56 0.48 -19.44
N LYS A 182 -15.84 0.84 -19.33
CA LYS A 182 -16.98 -0.07 -19.46
C LYS A 182 -16.94 -0.89 -20.75
N GLU A 183 -16.77 -0.23 -21.89
CA GLU A 183 -16.82 -0.89 -23.18
C GLU A 183 -15.59 -1.78 -23.42
N LYS A 184 -14.38 -1.29 -23.09
CA LYS A 184 -13.15 -2.09 -23.17
C LYS A 184 -13.27 -3.38 -22.35
N ARG A 185 -13.77 -3.28 -21.11
CA ARG A 185 -13.96 -4.43 -20.22
C ARG A 185 -15.07 -5.37 -20.70
N ARG A 186 -16.16 -4.83 -21.26
CA ARG A 186 -17.24 -5.62 -21.85
C ARG A 186 -16.71 -6.49 -22.99
N LEU A 187 -15.96 -5.91 -23.92
CA LEU A 187 -15.34 -6.62 -25.03
C LEU A 187 -14.35 -7.67 -24.51
N PHE A 188 -13.45 -7.30 -23.60
CA PHE A 188 -12.48 -8.26 -23.08
C PHE A 188 -13.13 -9.42 -22.32
N LYS A 189 -14.20 -9.16 -21.58
CA LYS A 189 -15.02 -10.20 -20.96
C LYS A 189 -15.61 -11.17 -21.98
N GLU A 190 -16.12 -10.68 -23.12
CA GLU A 190 -16.63 -11.54 -24.20
C GLU A 190 -15.53 -12.41 -24.77
N ASP A 191 -14.36 -11.84 -25.02
CA ASP A 191 -13.23 -12.62 -25.53
C ASP A 191 -12.72 -13.67 -24.53
N ILE A 192 -12.72 -13.37 -23.23
CA ILE A 192 -12.38 -14.34 -22.18
C ILE A 192 -13.40 -15.48 -22.17
N LEU A 193 -14.70 -15.18 -22.29
CA LEU A 193 -15.74 -16.21 -22.40
C LEU A 193 -15.51 -17.08 -23.64
N ASP A 194 -15.28 -16.47 -24.80
CA ASP A 194 -15.06 -17.17 -26.06
C ASP A 194 -13.83 -18.09 -25.99
N TYR A 195 -12.73 -17.61 -25.39
CA TYR A 195 -11.52 -18.40 -25.18
C TYR A 195 -11.77 -19.68 -24.37
N PHE A 196 -12.55 -19.57 -23.28
CA PHE A 196 -12.88 -20.72 -22.42
C PHE A 196 -14.12 -21.49 -22.88
N GLY A 197 -14.70 -21.15 -24.04
CA GLY A 197 -15.94 -21.77 -24.54
C GLY A 197 -17.16 -21.54 -23.64
N GLY A 198 -17.17 -20.44 -22.89
CA GLY A 198 -18.26 -20.05 -21.99
C GLY A 198 -19.35 -19.25 -22.68
N ILE A 199 -20.55 -19.24 -22.08
CA ILE A 199 -21.69 -18.42 -22.49
C ILE A 199 -21.92 -17.25 -21.52
N LYS A 200 -22.72 -16.26 -21.92
CA LYS A 200 -22.93 -15.04 -21.11
C LYS A 200 -23.42 -15.31 -19.69
N SER A 201 -24.23 -16.35 -19.46
CA SER A 201 -24.72 -16.73 -18.13
C SER A 201 -23.61 -17.27 -17.23
N ASP A 202 -22.56 -17.88 -17.80
CA ASP A 202 -21.46 -18.46 -17.04
C ASP A 202 -20.67 -17.41 -16.28
N TRP A 203 -20.62 -16.18 -16.80
CA TRP A 203 -19.98 -15.09 -16.07
C TRP A 203 -20.60 -14.82 -14.70
N GLY A 204 -21.90 -15.10 -14.53
CA GLY A 204 -22.61 -14.97 -13.26
C GLY A 204 -22.37 -16.13 -12.30
N ASP A 205 -21.82 -17.26 -12.77
CA ASP A 205 -21.51 -18.42 -11.95
C ASP A 205 -20.08 -18.33 -11.43
N TRP A 206 -19.93 -18.16 -10.12
CA TRP A 206 -18.62 -18.13 -9.48
C TRP A 206 -17.84 -19.44 -9.69
N ARG A 207 -18.51 -20.58 -9.83
CA ARG A 207 -17.84 -21.87 -10.06
C ARG A 207 -17.17 -21.92 -11.43
N TRP A 208 -17.74 -21.26 -12.43
CA TRP A 208 -17.12 -21.11 -13.74
C TRP A 208 -15.81 -20.32 -13.64
N HIS A 209 -15.79 -19.22 -12.86
CA HIS A 209 -14.55 -18.47 -12.62
C HIS A 209 -13.49 -19.31 -11.92
N MET A 210 -13.89 -20.15 -10.96
CA MET A 210 -12.98 -21.05 -10.25
C MET A 210 -12.43 -22.16 -11.13
N LYS A 211 -13.25 -22.71 -12.04
CA LYS A 211 -12.83 -23.74 -12.99
C LYS A 211 -11.84 -23.21 -14.04
N ASN A 212 -11.99 -21.95 -14.44
CA ASN A 212 -11.20 -21.32 -15.50
C ASN A 212 -10.12 -20.36 -14.95
N ILE A 213 -9.60 -20.65 -13.75
CA ILE A 213 -8.45 -19.90 -13.22
C ILE A 213 -7.25 -20.09 -14.15
N VAL A 214 -6.65 -18.97 -14.57
CA VAL A 214 -5.43 -18.96 -15.36
C VAL A 214 -4.23 -19.13 -14.44
N SER A 215 -3.48 -20.21 -14.64
CA SER A 215 -2.30 -20.58 -13.86
C SER A 215 -1.08 -20.97 -14.71
N ASP A 216 -1.16 -20.74 -16.02
CA ASP A 216 -0.08 -20.99 -16.96
C ASP A 216 0.18 -19.78 -17.88
N ARG A 217 1.42 -19.68 -18.35
CA ARG A 217 1.91 -18.54 -19.13
C ARG A 217 1.33 -18.52 -20.55
N ASP A 218 1.07 -19.69 -21.12
CA ASP A 218 0.69 -19.81 -22.52
C ASP A 218 -0.75 -19.32 -22.70
N THR A 219 -1.68 -19.79 -21.86
CA THR A 219 -3.05 -19.25 -21.75
C THR A 219 -3.05 -17.74 -21.54
N LEU A 220 -2.24 -17.25 -20.58
CA LEU A 220 -2.18 -15.82 -20.30
C LEU A 220 -1.65 -15.02 -21.50
N GLY A 221 -0.67 -15.55 -22.21
CA GLY A 221 -0.06 -14.93 -23.40
C GLY A 221 -0.98 -14.88 -24.62
N GLU A 222 -1.98 -15.76 -24.70
CA GLU A 222 -3.03 -15.71 -25.74
C GLU A 222 -4.10 -14.65 -25.43
N LEU A 223 -4.37 -14.39 -24.14
CA LEU A 223 -5.39 -13.43 -23.72
C LEU A 223 -4.87 -11.98 -23.65
N ILE A 224 -3.59 -11.78 -23.33
CA ILE A 224 -2.99 -10.44 -23.14
C ILE A 224 -1.58 -10.30 -23.71
N GLU A 225 -1.18 -9.06 -23.99
CA GLU A 225 0.21 -8.74 -24.28
C GLU A 225 1.06 -8.74 -22.99
N LEU A 226 2.05 -9.63 -22.96
CA LEU A 226 3.06 -9.70 -21.90
C LEU A 226 4.34 -8.97 -22.31
N SER A 227 4.82 -8.08 -21.45
CA SER A 227 6.14 -7.46 -21.55
C SER A 227 7.26 -8.49 -21.39
N GLY A 228 8.48 -8.15 -21.85
CA GLY A 228 9.64 -9.02 -21.68
C GLY A 228 9.94 -9.36 -20.21
N SER A 229 9.69 -8.43 -19.28
CA SER A 229 9.84 -8.66 -17.85
C SER A 229 8.79 -9.63 -17.29
N GLU A 230 7.53 -9.50 -17.71
CA GLU A 230 6.44 -10.39 -17.27
C GLU A 230 6.65 -11.80 -17.82
N ARG A 231 6.97 -11.95 -19.11
CA ARG A 231 7.31 -13.26 -19.72
C ARG A 231 8.44 -13.95 -18.99
N GLN A 232 9.49 -13.20 -18.62
CA GLN A 232 10.62 -13.75 -17.88
C GLN A 232 10.25 -14.15 -16.44
N GLY A 233 9.41 -13.38 -15.77
CA GLY A 233 8.88 -13.72 -14.45
C GLY A 233 8.08 -15.01 -14.47
N LEU A 234 7.09 -15.09 -15.36
CA LEU A 234 6.23 -16.26 -15.56
C LEU A 234 7.04 -17.51 -15.93
N TYR A 235 7.97 -17.40 -16.88
CA TYR A 235 8.88 -18.52 -17.21
C TYR A 235 9.63 -19.07 -15.99
N LEU A 236 10.12 -18.20 -15.09
CA LEU A 236 10.79 -18.64 -13.88
C LEU A 236 9.81 -19.24 -12.88
N ALA A 237 8.58 -18.71 -12.81
CA ALA A 237 7.54 -19.26 -11.96
C ALA A 237 7.18 -20.69 -12.37
N ASP A 238 6.92 -20.92 -13.66
CA ASP A 238 6.66 -22.24 -14.24
C ASP A 238 7.84 -23.20 -13.97
N LYS A 239 9.06 -22.74 -14.28
CA LYS A 239 10.28 -23.55 -14.15
C LYS A 239 10.55 -24.01 -12.72
N TYR A 240 10.16 -23.23 -11.72
CA TYR A 240 10.49 -23.49 -10.30
C TYR A 240 9.27 -23.83 -9.44
N GLY A 241 8.11 -24.08 -10.06
CA GLY A 241 6.87 -24.40 -9.33
C GLY A 241 6.52 -23.30 -8.32
N ILE A 242 6.43 -22.06 -8.80
CA ILE A 242 5.95 -20.92 -8.01
C ILE A 242 4.53 -20.62 -8.49
N PRO A 243 3.50 -20.85 -7.66
CA PRO A 243 2.13 -20.76 -8.11
C PRO A 243 1.74 -19.30 -8.36
N TYR A 244 0.98 -19.08 -9.43
CA TYR A 244 0.23 -17.86 -9.69
C TYR A 244 -1.14 -18.27 -10.21
N GLN A 245 -2.17 -17.53 -9.82
CA GLN A 245 -3.56 -17.83 -10.16
C GLN A 245 -4.27 -16.51 -10.41
N ILE A 246 -4.99 -16.44 -11.53
CA ILE A 246 -5.69 -15.24 -11.98
C ILE A 246 -7.09 -15.68 -12.39
N THR A 247 -8.11 -15.14 -11.74
CA THR A 247 -9.50 -15.45 -12.09
C THR A 247 -9.90 -14.74 -13.39
N PRO A 248 -10.82 -15.30 -14.19
CA PRO A 248 -11.33 -14.61 -15.38
C PRO A 248 -11.89 -13.21 -15.07
N HIS A 249 -12.60 -13.06 -13.94
CA HIS A 249 -13.07 -11.76 -13.49
C HIS A 249 -11.93 -10.76 -13.27
N TYR A 250 -10.88 -11.12 -12.53
CA TYR A 250 -9.78 -10.19 -12.26
C TYR A 250 -8.96 -9.88 -13.52
N LEU A 251 -8.80 -10.87 -14.41
CA LEU A 251 -8.16 -10.67 -15.71
C LEU A 251 -8.91 -9.62 -16.55
N SER A 252 -10.25 -9.64 -16.53
CA SER A 252 -11.07 -8.66 -17.26
C SER A 252 -10.89 -7.21 -16.80
N LEU A 253 -10.24 -6.98 -15.66
CA LEU A 253 -9.94 -5.64 -15.16
C LEU A 253 -8.81 -4.96 -15.93
N TRP A 254 -8.01 -5.75 -16.65
CA TRP A 254 -6.79 -5.31 -17.32
C TRP A 254 -7.07 -4.75 -18.71
N ASP A 255 -6.15 -3.92 -19.18
CA ASP A 255 -6.02 -3.57 -20.58
C ASP A 255 -5.16 -4.62 -21.30
N ARG A 256 -5.64 -5.09 -22.47
CA ARG A 256 -4.99 -6.13 -23.27
C ARG A 256 -3.53 -5.80 -23.60
N ALA A 257 -3.26 -4.54 -23.97
CA ALA A 257 -1.92 -4.09 -24.35
C ALA A 257 -1.02 -3.84 -23.12
N GLY A 258 -1.58 -3.75 -21.92
CA GLY A 258 -0.84 -3.49 -20.69
C GLY A 258 -0.22 -2.09 -20.64
N ARG A 259 -0.83 -1.10 -21.32
CA ARG A 259 -0.28 0.26 -21.45
C ARG A 259 -1.00 1.30 -20.60
N GLU A 260 -2.12 0.95 -19.99
CA GLU A 260 -2.85 1.85 -19.12
C GLU A 260 -2.11 2.08 -17.79
N SER A 261 -2.27 3.26 -17.21
CA SER A 261 -1.52 3.65 -16.01
C SER A 261 -1.84 2.79 -14.77
N PHE A 262 -3.05 2.23 -14.70
CA PHE A 262 -3.50 1.36 -13.63
C PHE A 262 -3.11 -0.11 -13.82
N ASP A 263 -2.79 -0.52 -15.05
CA ASP A 263 -2.54 -1.93 -15.39
C ASP A 263 -1.31 -2.47 -14.67
N ARG A 264 -0.28 -1.64 -14.56
CA ARG A 264 0.92 -1.95 -13.78
C ARG A 264 0.58 -2.33 -12.35
N VAL A 265 -0.38 -1.63 -11.73
CA VAL A 265 -0.76 -1.89 -10.33
C VAL A 265 -1.44 -3.23 -10.24
N LEU A 266 -2.45 -3.51 -11.06
CA LEU A 266 -3.20 -4.78 -11.05
C LEU A 266 -2.31 -5.98 -11.37
N ARG A 267 -1.53 -5.90 -12.46
CA ARG A 267 -0.66 -6.97 -12.92
C ARG A 267 0.42 -7.31 -11.90
N ALA A 268 1.04 -6.30 -11.28
CA ALA A 268 2.06 -6.54 -10.24
C ALA A 268 1.51 -7.31 -9.03
N GLN A 269 0.21 -7.28 -8.76
CA GLN A 269 -0.36 -8.02 -7.65
C GLN A 269 -0.33 -9.53 -7.86
N VAL A 270 -0.32 -10.01 -9.11
CA VAL A 270 -0.47 -11.45 -9.42
C VAL A 270 0.60 -12.00 -10.35
N LEU A 271 1.26 -11.16 -11.15
CA LEU A 271 2.35 -11.57 -12.04
C LEU A 271 3.67 -11.57 -11.27
N PRO A 272 4.28 -12.76 -11.05
CA PRO A 272 5.52 -12.85 -10.30
C PRO A 272 6.66 -12.17 -11.06
N SER A 273 7.43 -11.32 -10.38
CA SER A 273 8.61 -10.69 -10.98
C SER A 273 9.78 -11.67 -11.04
N LYS A 274 10.73 -11.40 -11.94
CA LYS A 274 12.01 -12.12 -11.98
C LYS A 274 12.74 -12.11 -10.63
N THR A 275 12.72 -10.97 -9.94
CA THR A 275 13.35 -10.79 -8.63
C THR A 275 12.65 -11.65 -7.59
N TYR A 276 11.30 -11.63 -7.58
CA TYR A 276 10.48 -12.44 -6.70
C TYR A 276 10.80 -13.93 -6.86
N CYS A 277 10.76 -14.46 -8.09
CA CYS A 277 11.05 -15.86 -8.35
C CYS A 277 12.47 -16.25 -7.91
N ARG A 278 13.47 -15.43 -8.24
CA ARG A 278 14.87 -15.69 -7.87
C ARG A 278 15.07 -15.76 -6.37
N ASN A 279 14.48 -14.82 -5.64
CA ASN A 279 14.60 -14.75 -4.19
C ASN A 279 13.89 -15.92 -3.51
N ILE A 280 12.72 -16.36 -4.01
CA ILE A 280 12.08 -17.60 -3.54
C ILE A 280 13.01 -18.79 -3.74
N VAL A 281 13.58 -18.96 -4.95
CA VAL A 281 14.48 -20.08 -5.24
C VAL A 281 15.73 -20.03 -4.36
N GLU A 282 16.29 -18.84 -4.14
CA GLU A 282 17.44 -18.67 -3.25
C GLU A 282 17.10 -19.06 -1.81
N SER A 283 15.97 -18.60 -1.28
CA SER A 283 15.50 -18.99 0.07
C SER A 283 15.29 -20.49 0.18
N ARG A 284 14.60 -21.11 -0.79
CA ARG A 284 14.38 -22.57 -0.85
C ARG A 284 15.72 -23.33 -0.87
N ARG A 285 16.67 -22.92 -1.71
CA ARG A 285 18.00 -23.57 -1.81
C ARG A 285 18.84 -23.46 -0.54
N LYS A 286 18.73 -22.34 0.17
CA LYS A 286 19.48 -22.09 1.42
C LYS A 286 18.76 -22.64 2.66
N GLY A 287 17.56 -23.19 2.52
CA GLY A 287 16.74 -23.62 3.66
C GLY A 287 16.34 -22.45 4.58
N LEU A 288 16.24 -21.23 4.03
CA LEU A 288 15.82 -20.06 4.82
C LEU A 288 14.30 -20.10 5.01
N SER A 289 13.84 -19.93 6.25
CA SER A 289 12.42 -19.77 6.52
C SER A 289 11.87 -18.54 5.80
N MET A 290 10.75 -18.72 5.10
CA MET A 290 9.98 -17.65 4.47
C MET A 290 8.76 -17.23 5.30
N ASP A 291 8.55 -17.88 6.46
CA ASP A 291 7.54 -17.55 7.46
C ASP A 291 7.99 -16.34 8.29
N PHE A 292 7.95 -15.16 7.66
CA PHE A 292 8.40 -13.90 8.26
C PHE A 292 7.68 -13.53 9.55
N MET A 293 6.45 -14.02 9.74
CA MET A 293 5.63 -13.70 10.90
C MET A 293 5.64 -14.79 11.97
N GLU A 294 6.45 -15.84 11.76
CA GLU A 294 6.57 -17.01 12.62
C GLU A 294 5.20 -17.58 13.01
N GLU A 295 4.29 -17.71 12.02
CA GLU A 295 2.96 -18.29 12.25
C GLU A 295 3.07 -19.73 12.74
N SER A 296 4.10 -20.45 12.30
CA SER A 296 4.38 -21.83 12.72
C SER A 296 4.69 -21.94 14.23
N SER A 297 5.41 -20.97 14.81
CA SER A 297 5.76 -20.98 16.25
C SER A 297 4.61 -20.49 17.15
N THR A 298 3.54 -19.98 16.54
CA THR A 298 2.37 -19.41 17.22
C THR A 298 1.09 -20.22 16.93
N SER A 299 1.26 -21.50 16.58
CA SER A 299 0.20 -22.46 16.23
C SER A 299 0.09 -23.55 17.32
N PRO A 300 -0.77 -23.38 18.35
CA PRO A 300 -0.87 -24.37 19.43
C PRO A 300 -1.52 -25.69 18.98
N VAL A 301 -2.41 -25.66 17.99
CA VAL A 301 -2.81 -26.84 17.19
C VAL A 301 -2.74 -26.48 15.70
N GLU A 302 -2.81 -27.48 14.83
CA GLU A 302 -2.80 -27.25 13.38
C GLU A 302 -4.02 -26.42 12.95
N GLY A 303 -3.85 -25.57 11.93
CA GLY A 303 -4.94 -24.76 11.38
C GLY A 303 -5.27 -23.50 12.18
N ILE A 304 -4.54 -23.19 13.26
CA ILE A 304 -4.75 -21.93 14.01
C ILE A 304 -3.47 -21.13 14.20
N THR A 305 -3.62 -19.82 14.40
CA THR A 305 -2.51 -18.96 14.80
C THR A 305 -2.97 -18.01 15.91
N ARG A 306 -2.31 -18.05 17.07
CA ARG A 306 -2.64 -17.23 18.24
C ARG A 306 -1.46 -16.34 18.61
N ARG A 307 -1.59 -15.04 18.32
CA ARG A 307 -0.58 -14.01 18.65
C ARG A 307 -1.09 -12.95 19.61
N TYR A 308 -2.40 -12.87 19.80
CA TYR A 308 -3.04 -11.85 20.62
C TYR A 308 -3.84 -12.49 21.74
N PRO A 309 -4.05 -11.80 22.86
CA PRO A 309 -4.73 -12.37 24.03
C PRO A 309 -6.14 -12.91 23.71
N GLN A 310 -6.92 -12.15 22.94
CA GLN A 310 -8.35 -12.40 22.68
C GLN A 310 -8.69 -12.77 21.23
N ILE A 311 -7.74 -12.69 20.30
CA ILE A 311 -7.98 -12.91 18.87
C ILE A 311 -7.19 -14.14 18.40
N LEU A 312 -7.87 -15.00 17.65
CA LEU A 312 -7.27 -16.16 17.00
C LEU A 312 -7.55 -16.18 15.50
N ILE A 313 -6.60 -16.66 14.71
CA ILE A 313 -6.77 -16.97 13.29
C ILE A 313 -7.11 -18.44 13.13
N LEU A 314 -8.15 -18.76 12.35
CA LEU A 314 -8.51 -20.10 11.90
C LEU A 314 -8.25 -20.21 10.38
N LYS A 315 -7.56 -21.25 9.94
CA LYS A 315 -7.14 -21.50 8.54
C LYS A 315 -7.81 -22.78 8.01
N PRO A 316 -9.09 -22.74 7.61
CA PRO A 316 -9.77 -23.92 7.08
C PRO A 316 -9.31 -24.30 5.66
N TYR A 317 -8.64 -23.39 4.94
CA TYR A 317 -8.22 -23.60 3.57
C TYR A 317 -6.91 -22.86 3.26
N ASP A 318 -6.06 -23.47 2.45
CA ASP A 318 -4.66 -23.05 2.22
C ASP A 318 -4.38 -22.58 0.78
N SER A 319 -5.42 -22.26 0.00
CA SER A 319 -5.30 -21.64 -1.34
C SER A 319 -6.27 -20.47 -1.56
N CYS A 320 -6.07 -19.72 -2.64
CA CYS A 320 -6.88 -18.56 -3.01
C CYS A 320 -7.25 -18.61 -4.50
N PRO A 321 -8.44 -18.13 -4.93
CA PRO A 321 -8.79 -18.00 -6.36
C PRO A 321 -7.77 -17.19 -7.15
N GLN A 322 -7.14 -16.25 -6.46
CA GLN A 322 -6.06 -15.43 -6.97
C GLN A 322 -4.93 -15.38 -5.94
N ILE A 323 -3.70 -15.65 -6.38
CA ILE A 323 -2.52 -15.64 -5.51
C ILE A 323 -1.81 -14.29 -5.63
N CYS A 324 -1.83 -13.51 -4.55
CA CYS A 324 -1.11 -12.24 -4.49
C CYS A 324 0.40 -12.48 -4.37
N VAL A 325 1.22 -11.87 -5.21
CA VAL A 325 2.69 -11.94 -5.14
C VAL A 325 3.21 -11.46 -3.79
N TYR A 326 2.61 -10.39 -3.25
CA TYR A 326 2.94 -9.81 -1.96
C TYR A 326 2.30 -10.55 -0.76
N CYS A 327 1.68 -11.73 -0.97
CA CYS A 327 1.02 -12.49 0.08
C CYS A 327 1.98 -12.83 1.24
N GLN A 328 1.51 -12.60 2.47
CA GLN A 328 2.24 -12.96 3.68
C GLN A 328 2.55 -14.47 3.72
N ARG A 329 1.61 -15.29 3.24
CA ARG A 329 1.66 -16.77 3.23
C ARG A 329 2.07 -17.36 1.88
N ASN A 330 2.72 -16.61 0.99
CA ASN A 330 3.21 -17.16 -0.30
C ASN A 330 4.20 -18.33 -0.16
N TRP A 331 4.62 -18.67 1.06
CA TRP A 331 5.47 -19.81 1.39
C TRP A 331 4.68 -21.08 1.72
N GLU A 332 3.39 -20.95 2.08
CA GLU A 332 2.48 -22.03 2.47
C GLU A 332 1.37 -22.24 1.42
N VAL A 333 0.95 -21.17 0.72
CA VAL A 333 -0.12 -21.21 -0.28
C VAL A 333 0.27 -22.06 -1.49
N LYS A 334 -0.62 -22.98 -1.85
CA LYS A 334 -0.50 -23.89 -2.99
C LYS A 334 -1.52 -23.54 -4.09
N GLY A 335 -1.46 -24.23 -5.23
CA GLY A 335 -2.52 -24.14 -6.24
C GLY A 335 -3.85 -24.66 -5.72
N ILE A 336 -4.98 -24.16 -6.23
CA ILE A 336 -6.34 -24.54 -5.77
C ILE A 336 -6.59 -26.04 -5.92
N GLY A 337 -6.05 -26.67 -6.97
CA GLY A 337 -6.15 -28.11 -7.21
C GLY A 337 -5.20 -28.98 -6.36
N GLU A 338 -4.40 -28.36 -5.48
CA GLU A 338 -3.42 -29.05 -4.62
C GLU A 338 -3.79 -28.99 -3.13
N THR A 339 -4.99 -28.46 -2.82
CA THR A 339 -5.45 -28.20 -1.45
C THR A 339 -6.89 -28.63 -1.28
N ASP A 340 -7.14 -29.39 -0.21
CA ASP A 340 -8.47 -29.73 0.26
C ASP A 340 -8.75 -29.10 1.63
N CYS A 341 -10.02 -28.87 1.93
CA CYS A 341 -10.45 -28.50 3.27
C CYS A 341 -10.50 -29.76 4.14
N ASP A 342 -9.58 -29.87 5.10
CA ASP A 342 -9.69 -30.88 6.14
C ASP A 342 -10.64 -30.38 7.24
N LEU A 343 -11.91 -30.79 7.13
CA LEU A 343 -12.94 -30.49 8.13
C LEU A 343 -12.59 -31.09 9.49
N GLY A 344 -11.99 -32.28 9.54
CA GLY A 344 -11.59 -32.91 10.80
C GLY A 344 -10.52 -32.09 11.53
N ARG A 345 -9.53 -31.57 10.80
CA ARG A 345 -8.57 -30.59 11.33
C ARG A 345 -9.25 -29.31 11.80
N THR A 346 -10.20 -28.81 11.01
CA THR A 346 -10.91 -27.56 11.32
C THR A 346 -11.76 -27.68 12.59
N PHE A 347 -12.48 -28.78 12.78
CA PHE A 347 -13.27 -29.01 13.99
C PHE A 347 -12.41 -29.25 15.22
N LYS A 348 -11.26 -29.94 15.12
CA LYS A 348 -10.28 -30.02 16.22
C LYS A 348 -9.79 -28.63 16.66
N ALA A 349 -9.62 -27.71 15.71
CA ALA A 349 -9.27 -26.33 16.03
C ALA A 349 -10.44 -25.59 16.71
N ILE A 350 -11.69 -25.83 16.31
CA ILE A 350 -12.89 -25.28 16.95
C ILE A 350 -13.05 -25.82 18.37
N ASP A 351 -12.85 -27.12 18.60
CA ASP A 351 -12.85 -27.73 19.94
C ASP A 351 -11.81 -27.07 20.84
N TRP A 352 -10.59 -26.87 20.32
CA TRP A 352 -9.54 -26.17 21.06
C TRP A 352 -9.94 -24.71 21.40
N ILE A 353 -10.64 -24.02 20.50
CA ILE A 353 -11.16 -22.66 20.76
C ILE A 353 -12.24 -22.70 21.87
N SER A 354 -13.10 -23.72 21.87
CA SER A 354 -14.11 -23.93 22.90
C SER A 354 -13.48 -24.14 24.28
N ASP A 355 -12.35 -24.86 24.36
CA ASP A 355 -11.62 -25.07 25.62
C ASP A 355 -10.84 -23.83 26.10
N ASN A 356 -10.82 -22.73 25.34
CA ASN A 356 -10.01 -21.54 25.62
C ASN A 356 -10.87 -20.27 25.78
N PRO A 357 -11.47 -20.02 26.97
CA PRO A 357 -12.48 -18.98 27.19
C PRO A 357 -12.00 -17.53 27.08
N HIS A 358 -10.67 -17.32 27.00
CA HIS A 358 -10.10 -15.98 26.82
C HIS A 358 -10.09 -15.52 25.35
N ILE A 359 -10.43 -16.38 24.42
CA ILE A 359 -10.56 -16.05 23.00
C ILE A 359 -11.98 -15.53 22.80
N THR A 360 -12.14 -14.31 22.33
CA THR A 360 -13.47 -13.73 22.10
C THR A 360 -13.72 -13.42 20.63
N GLU A 361 -12.67 -13.49 19.81
CA GLU A 361 -12.74 -13.18 18.38
C GLU A 361 -11.96 -14.20 17.55
N VAL A 362 -12.60 -14.70 16.49
CA VAL A 362 -11.99 -15.62 15.52
C VAL A 362 -11.99 -15.00 14.13
N LEU A 363 -10.82 -14.94 13.50
CA LEU A 363 -10.63 -14.54 12.10
C LEU A 363 -10.45 -15.79 11.24
N ILE A 364 -11.45 -16.11 10.43
CA ILE A 364 -11.42 -17.18 9.43
C ILE A 364 -10.67 -16.64 8.20
N THR A 365 -9.49 -17.21 7.91
CA THR A 365 -8.61 -16.84 6.79
C THR A 365 -7.74 -18.05 6.38
N GLY A 366 -6.44 -17.90 6.21
CA GLY A 366 -5.54 -18.91 5.62
C GLY A 366 -5.15 -18.45 4.22
N GLY A 367 -5.65 -19.16 3.21
CA GLY A 367 -5.90 -18.63 1.88
C GLY A 367 -7.16 -17.75 1.86
N ASP A 368 -8.12 -18.08 0.99
CA ASP A 368 -9.42 -17.41 0.95
C ASP A 368 -10.55 -18.40 1.29
N PRO A 369 -11.25 -18.22 2.44
CA PRO A 369 -12.29 -19.14 2.89
C PRO A 369 -13.52 -19.15 1.98
N LEU A 370 -13.74 -18.13 1.15
CA LEU A 370 -14.87 -18.13 0.21
C LEU A 370 -14.64 -19.03 -1.01
N THR A 371 -13.48 -19.70 -1.08
CA THR A 371 -13.28 -20.86 -1.95
C THR A 371 -14.15 -22.05 -1.54
N LEU A 372 -14.52 -22.14 -0.26
CA LEU A 372 -15.35 -23.21 0.28
C LEU A 372 -16.82 -23.04 -0.13
N GLY A 373 -17.52 -24.18 -0.23
CA GLY A 373 -18.97 -24.20 -0.46
C GLY A 373 -19.75 -23.64 0.73
N ASN A 374 -21.02 -23.25 0.49
CA ASN A 374 -21.86 -22.69 1.55
C ASN A 374 -22.09 -23.67 2.70
N ASP A 375 -22.26 -24.96 2.43
CA ASP A 375 -22.47 -25.97 3.50
C ASP A 375 -21.26 -26.07 4.44
N THR A 376 -20.05 -26.13 3.90
CA THR A 376 -18.81 -26.13 4.69
C THR A 376 -18.62 -24.84 5.49
N LEU A 377 -19.01 -23.69 4.93
CA LEU A 377 -18.99 -22.43 5.66
C LEU A 377 -20.04 -22.40 6.77
N ASP A 378 -21.22 -23.00 6.56
CA ASP A 378 -22.27 -23.13 7.56
C ASP A 378 -21.79 -23.96 8.76
N ASP A 379 -21.14 -25.10 8.49
CA ASP A 379 -20.53 -25.97 9.50
C ASP A 379 -19.51 -25.23 10.37
N ILE A 380 -18.59 -24.48 9.74
CA ILE A 380 -17.53 -23.74 10.45
C ILE A 380 -18.12 -22.57 11.25
N LEU A 381 -19.00 -21.77 10.64
CA LEU A 381 -19.63 -20.63 11.30
C LEU A 381 -20.54 -21.10 12.44
N GLY A 382 -21.25 -22.21 12.25
CA GLY A 382 -22.08 -22.88 13.25
C GLY A 382 -21.28 -23.34 14.46
N GLY A 383 -20.19 -24.10 14.24
CA GLY A 383 -19.34 -24.56 15.33
C GLY A 383 -18.73 -23.40 16.15
N LEU A 384 -18.33 -22.30 15.50
CA LEU A 384 -17.87 -21.10 16.22
C LEU A 384 -19.00 -20.35 16.91
N ALA A 385 -20.20 -20.38 16.33
CA ALA A 385 -21.38 -19.71 16.84
C ALA A 385 -21.95 -20.36 18.11
N GLU A 386 -21.75 -21.66 18.30
CA GLU A 386 -22.17 -22.39 19.49
C GLU A 386 -21.33 -22.06 20.73
N ILE A 387 -20.12 -21.50 20.54
CA ILE A 387 -19.20 -21.18 21.63
C ILE A 387 -19.61 -19.84 22.28
N ASP A 388 -20.07 -19.89 23.53
CA ASP A 388 -20.65 -18.75 24.25
C ASP A 388 -19.71 -17.53 24.40
N HIS A 389 -18.40 -17.75 24.56
CA HIS A 389 -17.43 -16.66 24.71
C HIS A 389 -17.02 -16.00 23.37
N ILE A 390 -17.46 -16.51 22.22
CA ILE A 390 -17.16 -15.91 20.92
C ILE A 390 -18.12 -14.76 20.62
N GLN A 391 -17.59 -13.55 20.73
CA GLN A 391 -18.30 -12.29 20.50
C GLN A 391 -18.18 -11.80 19.06
N ARG A 392 -17.13 -12.20 18.33
CA ARG A 392 -16.94 -11.77 16.94
C ARG A 392 -16.34 -12.86 16.05
N ILE A 393 -16.93 -13.04 14.89
CA ILE A 393 -16.39 -13.83 13.79
C ILE A 393 -16.06 -12.91 12.62
N ARG A 394 -14.80 -12.93 12.18
CA ARG A 394 -14.35 -12.17 11.01
C ARG A 394 -14.04 -13.12 9.87
N ILE A 395 -14.50 -12.82 8.66
CA ILE A 395 -14.20 -13.58 7.46
C ILE A 395 -13.25 -12.75 6.60
N GLY A 396 -11.99 -13.16 6.53
CA GLY A 396 -10.98 -12.52 5.70
C GLY A 396 -11.00 -13.08 4.29
N THR A 397 -11.43 -12.29 3.31
CA THR A 397 -11.62 -12.75 1.92
C THR A 397 -11.26 -11.68 0.90
N ARG A 398 -10.51 -12.07 -0.13
CA ARG A 398 -10.25 -11.25 -1.30
C ARG A 398 -11.27 -11.49 -2.41
N THR A 399 -12.14 -12.49 -2.25
CA THR A 399 -13.11 -12.91 -3.25
C THR A 399 -14.09 -11.80 -3.67
N LEU A 400 -14.37 -10.81 -2.81
CA LEU A 400 -15.13 -9.60 -3.21
C LEU A 400 -14.48 -8.82 -4.36
N VAL A 401 -13.16 -8.93 -4.49
CA VAL A 401 -12.36 -8.30 -5.55
C VAL A 401 -12.20 -9.25 -6.74
N THR A 402 -11.95 -10.53 -6.48
CA THR A 402 -11.45 -11.47 -7.48
C THR A 402 -12.54 -12.34 -8.10
N VAL A 403 -13.61 -12.64 -7.38
CA VAL A 403 -14.80 -13.36 -7.87
C VAL A 403 -16.04 -12.84 -7.13
N PRO A 404 -16.45 -11.57 -7.34
CA PRO A 404 -17.59 -10.98 -6.61
C PRO A 404 -18.91 -11.76 -6.79
N GLN A 405 -19.03 -12.59 -7.83
CA GLN A 405 -20.15 -13.50 -8.07
C GLN A 405 -20.33 -14.55 -6.96
N ARG A 406 -19.29 -14.86 -6.18
CA ARG A 406 -19.36 -15.79 -5.04
C ARG A 406 -20.26 -15.26 -3.91
N ILE A 407 -20.52 -13.96 -3.88
CA ILE A 407 -21.42 -13.31 -2.92
C ILE A 407 -22.87 -13.53 -3.37
N ASP A 408 -23.29 -14.79 -3.28
CA ASP A 408 -24.63 -15.27 -3.61
C ASP A 408 -25.58 -15.17 -2.40
N ASP A 409 -26.83 -15.55 -2.63
CA ASP A 409 -27.88 -15.49 -1.61
C ASP A 409 -27.64 -16.54 -0.51
N GLY A 410 -26.96 -17.64 -0.82
CA GLY A 410 -26.54 -18.64 0.16
C GLY A 410 -25.53 -18.07 1.14
N PHE A 411 -24.43 -17.48 0.66
CA PHE A 411 -23.42 -16.89 1.52
C PHE A 411 -23.97 -15.72 2.36
N THR A 412 -24.72 -14.80 1.74
CA THR A 412 -25.33 -13.69 2.48
C THR A 412 -26.40 -14.17 3.47
N GLY A 413 -27.07 -15.30 3.20
CA GLY A 413 -27.93 -16.00 4.14
C GLY A 413 -27.17 -16.54 5.35
N LEU A 414 -25.94 -17.07 5.18
CA LEU A 414 -25.09 -17.48 6.31
C LEU A 414 -24.70 -16.29 7.19
N LEU A 415 -24.33 -15.16 6.58
CA LEU A 415 -24.00 -13.95 7.35
C LEU A 415 -25.18 -13.48 8.21
N ASP A 416 -26.38 -13.47 7.63
CA ASP A 416 -27.64 -13.12 8.30
C ASP A 416 -27.97 -14.11 9.43
N LYS A 417 -27.81 -15.41 9.17
CA LYS A 417 -28.06 -16.50 10.14
C LYS A 417 -27.20 -16.38 11.39
N TYR A 418 -25.93 -15.96 11.26
CA TYR A 418 -24.98 -15.96 12.36
C TYR A 418 -24.73 -14.59 13.00
N LEU A 419 -25.18 -13.50 12.37
CA LEU A 419 -25.16 -12.17 12.97
C LEU A 419 -26.22 -12.05 14.06
N ASP A 420 -25.81 -11.65 15.27
CA ASP A 420 -26.71 -11.41 16.40
C ASP A 420 -26.32 -10.10 17.10
N ILE A 421 -27.05 -9.03 16.79
CA ILE A 421 -26.71 -7.67 17.23
C ILE A 421 -26.75 -7.57 18.75
N GLY A 422 -25.61 -7.22 19.35
CA GLY A 422 -25.45 -7.11 20.80
C GLY A 422 -24.93 -8.38 21.48
N ARG A 423 -24.93 -9.53 20.78
CA ARG A 423 -24.33 -10.78 21.24
C ARG A 423 -23.11 -11.19 20.43
N ARG A 424 -23.27 -11.36 19.12
CA ARG A 424 -22.23 -11.85 18.20
C ARG A 424 -22.20 -11.07 16.90
N ASP A 425 -21.06 -10.43 16.65
CA ASP A 425 -20.77 -9.70 15.43
C ASP A 425 -20.19 -10.63 14.35
N VAL A 426 -20.66 -10.51 13.11
CA VAL A 426 -20.09 -11.20 11.94
C VAL A 426 -19.69 -10.13 10.93
N THR A 427 -18.42 -10.13 10.52
CA THR A 427 -17.87 -9.07 9.66
C THR A 427 -16.99 -9.62 8.54
N VAL A 428 -16.96 -8.90 7.42
CA VAL A 428 -16.15 -9.26 6.24
C VAL A 428 -14.93 -8.35 6.14
N MET A 429 -13.73 -8.92 6.19
CA MET A 429 -12.48 -8.20 5.92
C MET A 429 -12.08 -8.45 4.47
N THR A 430 -12.12 -7.41 3.63
CA THR A 430 -11.73 -7.46 2.23
C THR A 430 -10.38 -6.80 1.96
N HIS A 431 -9.92 -6.89 0.70
CA HIS A 431 -8.55 -6.59 0.30
C HIS A 431 -8.46 -5.95 -1.10
N PHE A 432 -9.13 -4.80 -1.26
CA PHE A 432 -8.96 -3.86 -2.35
C PHE A 432 -7.65 -3.07 -2.17
N GLU A 433 -6.87 -3.02 -3.24
CA GLU A 433 -5.58 -2.36 -3.34
C GLU A 433 -5.61 -1.11 -4.23
N HIS A 434 -6.51 -1.07 -5.21
CA HIS A 434 -6.61 0.04 -6.15
C HIS A 434 -8.06 0.37 -6.56
N PRO A 435 -8.44 1.64 -6.77
CA PRO A 435 -9.81 2.03 -7.10
C PRO A 435 -10.39 1.37 -8.37
N VAL A 436 -9.55 0.96 -9.32
CA VAL A 436 -10.00 0.27 -10.55
C VAL A 436 -10.52 -1.15 -10.33
N GLU A 437 -10.26 -1.71 -9.15
CA GLU A 437 -10.77 -3.02 -8.73
C GLU A 437 -12.26 -2.97 -8.37
N PHE A 438 -12.83 -1.78 -8.14
CA PHE A 438 -14.27 -1.62 -7.91
C PHE A 438 -15.04 -1.71 -9.23
N THR A 439 -15.66 -2.86 -9.49
CA THR A 439 -16.56 -3.09 -10.63
C THR A 439 -18.03 -2.96 -10.22
N TYR A 440 -18.93 -2.93 -11.19
CA TYR A 440 -20.37 -3.06 -10.90
C TYR A 440 -20.68 -4.38 -10.19
N ASP A 441 -20.01 -5.48 -10.55
CA ASP A 441 -20.18 -6.78 -9.88
C ASP A 441 -19.76 -6.69 -8.40
N SER A 442 -18.62 -6.08 -8.09
CA SER A 442 -18.17 -5.91 -6.70
C SER A 442 -19.07 -4.97 -5.90
N LEU A 443 -19.61 -3.91 -6.52
CA LEU A 443 -20.55 -3.01 -5.86
C LEU A 443 -21.86 -3.71 -5.52
N TYR A 444 -22.36 -4.55 -6.43
CA TYR A 444 -23.56 -5.35 -6.19
C TYR A 444 -23.35 -6.38 -5.08
N ALA A 445 -22.19 -7.05 -5.06
CA ALA A 445 -21.80 -7.95 -3.98
C ALA A 445 -21.74 -7.24 -2.61
N VAL A 446 -21.16 -6.04 -2.58
CA VAL A 446 -21.12 -5.20 -1.37
C VAL A 446 -22.52 -4.81 -0.93
N GLU A 447 -23.39 -4.38 -1.84
CA GLU A 447 -24.77 -4.03 -1.54
C GLU A 447 -25.53 -5.21 -0.89
N LYS A 448 -25.36 -6.43 -1.42
CA LYS A 448 -25.97 -7.65 -0.85
C LYS A 448 -25.55 -7.86 0.61
N ILE A 449 -24.26 -7.74 0.92
CA ILE A 449 -23.74 -7.89 2.28
C ILE A 449 -24.28 -6.79 3.19
N LYS A 450 -24.26 -5.52 2.72
CA LYS A 450 -24.75 -4.38 3.51
C LYS A 450 -26.24 -4.46 3.82
N LYS A 451 -27.06 -5.03 2.92
CA LYS A 451 -28.49 -5.27 3.16
C LYS A 451 -28.77 -6.24 4.31
N LYS A 452 -27.79 -7.07 4.70
CA LYS A 452 -27.86 -7.95 5.87
C LYS A 452 -27.40 -7.28 7.17
N GLY A 453 -27.06 -5.99 7.14
CA GLY A 453 -26.55 -5.25 8.31
C GLY A 453 -25.08 -5.53 8.64
N VAL A 454 -24.40 -6.37 7.85
CA VAL A 454 -23.00 -6.76 8.07
C VAL A 454 -22.05 -5.59 7.75
N ASN A 455 -21.02 -5.45 8.58
CA ASN A 455 -19.94 -4.49 8.34
C ASN A 455 -18.84 -5.09 7.46
N ILE A 456 -18.34 -4.27 6.54
CA ILE A 456 -17.28 -4.63 5.61
C ILE A 456 -16.11 -3.68 5.83
N TYR A 457 -14.94 -4.24 6.02
CA TYR A 457 -13.71 -3.50 6.29
C TYR A 457 -12.66 -3.84 5.25
N ASN A 458 -11.82 -2.89 4.85
CA ASN A 458 -10.75 -3.12 3.90
C ASN A 458 -9.38 -3.04 4.57
N GLN A 459 -8.57 -4.06 4.30
CA GLN A 459 -7.15 -4.07 4.60
C GLN A 459 -6.40 -3.82 3.29
N GLN A 460 -5.59 -2.77 3.23
CA GLN A 460 -4.71 -2.48 2.10
C GLN A 460 -3.28 -2.81 2.50
N VAL A 461 -2.47 -3.31 1.56
CA VAL A 461 -1.02 -3.40 1.69
C VAL A 461 -0.41 -2.25 0.88
N PHE A 462 0.21 -1.29 1.56
CA PHE A 462 0.85 -0.16 0.92
C PHE A 462 2.13 -0.61 0.20
N THR A 463 2.06 -0.74 -1.12
CA THR A 463 3.15 -1.20 -1.97
C THR A 463 3.75 -0.07 -2.77
N TYR A 464 4.93 -0.29 -3.34
CA TYR A 464 5.54 0.64 -4.29
C TYR A 464 4.56 1.01 -5.42
N TYR A 465 3.76 0.05 -5.91
CA TYR A 465 2.80 0.25 -6.99
C TYR A 465 1.56 1.05 -6.58
N THR A 466 1.23 1.09 -5.29
CA THR A 466 0.08 1.84 -4.73
C THR A 466 0.50 3.08 -3.94
N SER A 467 1.76 3.52 -4.08
CA SER A 467 2.33 4.59 -3.25
C SER A 467 2.36 5.96 -3.92
N ARG A 468 1.62 6.17 -5.03
CA ARG A 468 1.56 7.50 -5.67
C ARG A 468 0.78 8.48 -4.80
N ARG A 469 1.08 9.77 -4.97
CA ARG A 469 0.47 10.84 -4.16
C ARG A 469 -1.04 10.88 -4.37
N TYR A 470 -1.79 10.86 -3.27
CA TYR A 470 -3.25 10.78 -3.16
C TYR A 470 -3.91 9.50 -3.70
N GLU A 471 -3.15 8.50 -4.13
CA GLU A 471 -3.71 7.24 -4.66
C GLU A 471 -4.49 6.48 -3.58
N THR A 472 -3.86 6.24 -2.43
CA THR A 472 -4.50 5.60 -1.28
C THR A 472 -5.61 6.46 -0.69
N CYS A 473 -5.48 7.79 -0.67
CA CYS A 473 -6.56 8.69 -0.27
C CYS A 473 -7.80 8.56 -1.15
N PHE A 474 -7.59 8.44 -2.47
CA PHE A 474 -8.69 8.21 -3.41
C PHE A 474 -9.32 6.83 -3.19
N LEU A 475 -8.51 5.80 -2.93
CA LEU A 475 -9.02 4.48 -2.54
C LEU A 475 -9.90 4.54 -1.29
N ARG A 476 -9.48 5.21 -0.21
CA ARG A 476 -10.30 5.35 1.01
C ARG A 476 -11.64 6.03 0.73
N LYS A 477 -11.66 7.05 -0.14
CA LYS A 477 -12.89 7.71 -0.58
C LYS A 477 -13.81 6.77 -1.36
N VAL A 478 -13.25 5.97 -2.27
CA VAL A 478 -14.02 5.00 -3.07
C VAL A 478 -14.57 3.89 -2.19
N LEU A 479 -13.76 3.38 -1.25
CA LEU A 479 -14.17 2.41 -0.21
C LEU A 479 -15.39 2.92 0.55
N LYS A 480 -15.29 4.11 1.17
CA LYS A 480 -16.38 4.69 1.95
C LYS A 480 -17.64 4.92 1.13
N LYS A 481 -17.50 5.47 -0.08
CA LYS A 481 -18.64 5.64 -1.01
C LYS A 481 -19.29 4.33 -1.42
N SER A 482 -18.56 3.21 -1.36
CA SER A 482 -19.06 1.87 -1.69
C SER A 482 -19.65 1.14 -0.48
N GLY A 483 -19.63 1.72 0.72
CA GLY A 483 -20.11 1.07 1.94
C GLY A 483 -19.06 0.18 2.64
N ILE A 484 -17.77 0.37 2.33
CA ILE A 484 -16.65 -0.35 2.94
C ILE A 484 -15.81 0.60 3.78
N ASP A 485 -15.45 0.18 4.99
CA ASP A 485 -14.65 0.99 5.91
C ASP A 485 -13.15 0.72 5.73
N PRO A 486 -12.32 1.75 5.48
CA PRO A 486 -10.88 1.57 5.51
C PRO A 486 -10.43 1.22 6.93
N TYR A 487 -9.76 0.07 7.09
CA TYR A 487 -9.39 -0.45 8.41
C TYR A 487 -7.87 -0.42 8.64
N TYR A 488 -7.11 -1.21 7.88
CA TYR A 488 -5.66 -1.23 8.00
C TYR A 488 -4.99 -0.84 6.68
N THR A 489 -3.90 -0.07 6.80
CA THR A 489 -2.92 0.14 5.74
C THR A 489 -1.62 -0.50 6.20
N PHE A 490 -1.38 -1.75 5.80
CA PHE A 490 -0.19 -2.50 6.17
C PHE A 490 1.01 -2.06 5.33
N ASN A 491 2.15 -1.83 5.98
CA ASN A 491 3.42 -1.86 5.24
C ASN A 491 3.69 -3.30 4.77
N THR A 492 4.28 -3.44 3.58
CA THR A 492 4.76 -4.74 3.09
C THR A 492 5.67 -5.41 4.11
N LYS A 493 5.50 -6.73 4.29
CA LYS A 493 6.36 -7.52 5.19
C LYS A 493 7.81 -7.47 4.72
N GLY A 494 8.75 -7.63 5.65
CA GLY A 494 10.20 -7.54 5.41
C GLY A 494 10.81 -8.71 4.64
N LYS A 495 10.02 -9.40 3.82
CA LYS A 495 10.37 -10.59 3.05
C LYS A 495 11.31 -10.22 1.91
N LYS A 496 12.31 -11.06 1.64
CA LYS A 496 13.32 -10.78 0.60
C LYS A 496 12.73 -10.92 -0.79
N GLU A 497 11.88 -11.90 -0.98
CA GLU A 497 11.17 -12.19 -2.20
C GLU A 497 10.25 -11.05 -2.65
N THR A 498 9.63 -10.31 -1.74
CA THR A 498 8.75 -9.18 -2.09
C THR A 498 9.47 -7.84 -2.06
N ILE A 499 10.80 -7.83 -2.23
CA ILE A 499 11.62 -6.60 -2.18
C ILE A 499 11.13 -5.50 -3.13
N ASP A 500 10.61 -5.87 -4.30
CA ASP A 500 10.11 -4.95 -5.33
C ASP A 500 8.83 -4.20 -4.90
N PHE A 501 8.14 -4.67 -3.86
CA PHE A 501 6.91 -4.05 -3.34
C PHE A 501 7.19 -3.09 -2.19
N ARG A 502 8.39 -3.16 -1.58
CA ARG A 502 8.67 -2.44 -0.34
C ARG A 502 8.72 -0.94 -0.52
N VAL A 503 8.11 -0.24 0.42
CA VAL A 503 8.10 1.22 0.49
C VAL A 503 8.82 1.66 1.77
N PRO A 504 9.63 2.74 1.73
CA PRO A 504 10.16 3.32 2.96
C PRO A 504 9.03 3.72 3.93
N LEU A 505 9.21 3.46 5.23
CA LEU A 505 8.24 3.85 6.26
C LEU A 505 7.91 5.34 6.21
N SER A 506 8.88 6.18 5.83
CA SER A 506 8.65 7.62 5.66
C SER A 506 7.57 7.96 4.63
N ARG A 507 7.38 7.15 3.58
CA ARG A 507 6.40 7.43 2.53
C ARG A 507 4.97 7.06 2.95
N ILE A 508 4.77 5.98 3.70
CA ILE A 508 3.45 5.66 4.29
C ILE A 508 3.10 6.68 5.39
N GLU A 509 4.06 7.10 6.20
CA GLU A 509 3.87 8.18 7.17
C GLU A 509 3.53 9.52 6.49
N GLN A 510 4.18 9.81 5.36
CA GLN A 510 3.85 10.98 4.55
C GLN A 510 2.42 10.92 4.02
N GLU A 511 1.99 9.75 3.51
CA GLU A 511 0.61 9.54 3.05
C GLU A 511 -0.39 9.85 4.17
N ALA A 512 -0.20 9.26 5.35
CA ALA A 512 -1.09 9.47 6.49
C ALA A 512 -1.12 10.94 6.98
N LYS A 513 0.06 11.55 7.13
CA LYS A 513 0.21 12.87 7.78
C LYS A 513 -0.02 14.05 6.86
N GLU A 514 0.29 13.93 5.58
CA GLU A 514 0.22 15.05 4.62
C GLU A 514 -0.96 14.93 3.65
N GLU A 515 -1.31 13.72 3.23
CA GLU A 515 -2.34 13.50 2.22
C GLU A 515 -3.69 13.17 2.87
N ALA A 516 -3.75 12.12 3.69
CA ALA A 516 -4.99 11.65 4.32
C ALA A 516 -5.56 12.64 5.32
N ARG A 517 -4.72 13.49 5.93
CA ARG A 517 -5.15 14.53 6.88
C ARG A 517 -6.07 15.58 6.27
N LEU A 518 -6.05 15.72 4.93
CA LEU A 518 -6.92 16.63 4.20
C LEU A 518 -8.30 16.02 3.88
N LEU A 519 -8.47 14.71 4.06
CA LEU A 519 -9.73 14.04 3.85
C LEU A 519 -10.75 14.40 4.96
N PRO A 520 -12.06 14.41 4.63
CA PRO A 520 -13.11 14.44 5.63
C PRO A 520 -13.00 13.30 6.65
N GLY A 521 -13.56 13.50 7.84
CA GLY A 521 -13.37 12.58 8.98
C GLY A 521 -13.80 11.13 8.75
N LEU A 522 -14.81 10.88 7.93
CA LEU A 522 -15.22 9.51 7.58
C LEU A 522 -14.31 8.88 6.52
N ASP A 523 -13.70 9.66 5.64
CA ASP A 523 -12.83 9.14 4.57
C ASP A 523 -11.43 8.72 5.09
N ARG A 524 -11.15 8.85 6.41
CA ARG A 524 -9.88 8.50 7.06
C ARG A 524 -10.06 7.39 8.10
N THR A 525 -8.94 6.77 8.46
CA THR A 525 -8.85 5.88 9.63
C THR A 525 -8.98 6.67 10.93
N ASP A 526 -9.29 5.99 12.04
CA ASP A 526 -9.34 6.66 13.35
C ASP A 526 -8.00 7.32 13.69
N GLU A 527 -8.06 8.46 14.37
CA GLU A 527 -6.91 9.13 14.97
C GLU A 527 -7.37 9.90 16.22
N ALA A 528 -6.49 10.03 17.22
CA ALA A 528 -6.73 10.91 18.35
C ALA A 528 -6.85 12.38 17.87
N VAL A 529 -7.92 13.07 18.31
CA VAL A 529 -8.17 14.48 17.96
C VAL A 529 -8.09 15.34 19.22
N PHE A 530 -7.25 16.36 19.18
CA PHE A 530 -7.16 17.40 20.20
C PHE A 530 -7.36 18.77 19.56
N ASN A 531 -8.31 19.54 20.10
CA ASN A 531 -8.53 20.91 19.69
C ASN A 531 -7.50 21.79 20.41
N VAL A 532 -6.56 22.36 19.66
CA VAL A 532 -5.60 23.32 20.22
C VAL A 532 -6.30 24.69 20.30
N PRO A 533 -6.59 25.23 21.49
CA PRO A 533 -7.08 26.59 21.62
C PRO A 533 -6.03 27.56 21.04
N ARG A 534 -6.53 28.59 20.34
CA ARG A 534 -5.68 29.57 19.65
C ARG A 534 -5.00 30.53 20.62
#